data_AF-A0A923CTT6-F1
#
_entry.id   AF-A0A923CTT6-F1
#
_cell.length_a   1.000
_cell.length_b   1.000
_cell.length_c   1.000
_cell.angle_alpha   90.00
_cell.angle_beta   90.00
_cell.angle_gamma   90.00
#
_symmetry.space_group_name_H-M   'P 1'
#
loop_
_entity.id
_entity.type
_entity.pdbx_description
1 polymer ?
#
loop_
_entity_poly.entity_id
_entity_poly.type
_entity_poly.pdbx_seq_one_letter_code
_entity_poly.pdbx_strand_id
1 'polypeptide(L)' 'METLEYLEKRIQQLDAEIQETKKRLPAHSVKPPVMMDLLDLEDEYDRLQKRVRELLDTGSGPV' A
#
# COMPACT_ATOMS: atom_id res chain seq x y z
N MET A 1 14.08 -6.31 -12.27
CA MET A 1 12.81 -7.03 -12.11
C MET A 1 12.36 -6.84 -10.68
N GLU A 2 11.16 -6.32 -10.45
CA GLU A 2 10.56 -6.32 -9.12
C GLU A 2 10.23 -7.76 -8.77
N THR A 3 10.82 -8.29 -7.69
CA THR A 3 10.52 -9.63 -7.20
C THR A 3 9.30 -9.59 -6.30
N LEU A 4 8.59 -10.71 -6.17
CA LEU A 4 7.47 -10.84 -5.23
C LEU A 4 7.88 -10.42 -3.81
N GLU A 5 9.05 -10.89 -3.36
CA GLU A 5 9.63 -10.55 -2.06
C GLU A 5 9.87 -9.04 -1.87
N TYR A 6 10.33 -8.35 -2.92
CA TYR A 6 10.49 -6.90 -2.89
C TYR A 6 9.14 -6.18 -2.73
N LEU A 7 8.13 -6.61 -3.48
CA LEU A 7 6.79 -6.02 -3.44
C LEU A 7 6.12 -6.26 -2.08
N GLU A 8 6.21 -7.48 -1.53
CA GLU A 8 5.70 -7.82 -0.21
C GLU A 8 6.35 -6.98 0.89
N LYS A 9 7.68 -6.81 0.82
CA LYS A 9 8.41 -5.96 1.77
C LYS A 9 7.98 -4.50 1.67
N ARG A 10 7.76 -3.99 0.47
CA ARG A 10 7.28 -2.61 0.25
C ARG A 10 5.85 -2.43 0.78
N ILE A 11 4.97 -3.41 0.56
CA ILE A 11 3.60 -3.42 1.10
C ILE A 11 3.62 -3.35 2.64
N GLN A 12 4.49 -4.13 3.30
CA GLN A 12 4.63 -4.08 4.76
C GLN A 12 5.11 -2.71 5.27
N GLN A 13 6.02 -2.06 4.54
CA GLN A 13 6.49 -0.71 4.87
C GLN A 13 5.36 0.32 4.74
N LEU A 14 4.62 0.27 3.63
CA LEU A 14 3.48 1.17 3.40
C LEU A 14 2.39 0.99 4.46
N ASP A 15 2.08 -0.25 4.86
CA ASP A 15 1.12 -0.49 5.93
C ASP A 15 1.55 0.18 7.25
N ALA A 16 2.83 0.05 7.61
CA ALA A 16 3.37 0.72 8.80
C ALA A 16 3.29 2.26 8.70
N GLU A 17 3.61 2.83 7.52
CA GLU A 17 3.53 4.27 7.27
C GLU A 17 2.09 4.80 7.31
N ILE A 18 1.13 4.04 6.76
CA ILE A 18 -0.31 4.32 6.81
C ILE A 18 -0.79 4.32 8.26
N GLN A 19 -0.45 3.29 9.04
CA GLN A 19 -0.86 3.20 10.45
C GLN A 19 -0.27 4.33 11.29
N GLU A 20 0.99 4.69 11.07
CA GLU A 20 1.63 5.79 11.77
C GLU A 20 0.99 7.14 11.39
N THR A 21 0.68 7.34 10.11
CA THR A 21 -0.02 8.54 9.63
C THR A 21 -1.43 8.63 10.23
N LYS A 22 -2.17 7.51 10.26
CA LYS A 22 -3.49 7.40 10.90
C LYS A 22 -3.46 7.73 12.39
N LYS A 23 -2.42 7.28 13.13
CA LYS A 23 -2.26 7.62 14.56
C LYS A 23 -2.02 9.11 14.81
N ARG A 24 -1.39 9.79 13.86
CA ARG A 24 -1.12 11.24 13.92
C ARG A 24 -2.33 12.09 13.53
N LEU A 25 -3.39 11.49 12.99
CA LEU A 25 -4.61 12.19 12.64
C LEU A 25 -5.32 12.68 13.92
N PRO A 26 -5.59 14.00 14.04
CA PRO A 26 -6.38 14.51 15.16
C PRO A 26 -7.82 14.02 15.02
N ALA A 27 -8.40 13.48 16.10
CA ALA A 27 -9.77 12.93 16.12
C ALA A 27 -10.88 13.94 15.75
N HIS A 28 -10.57 15.23 15.69
CA HIS A 28 -11.53 16.30 15.46
C HIS A 28 -11.15 17.23 14.29
N SER A 29 -9.96 17.07 13.70
CA SER A 29 -9.50 17.95 12.63
C SER A 29 -8.33 17.36 11.86
N VAL A 30 -8.63 16.57 10.84
CA VAL A 30 -7.60 16.15 9.88
C VAL A 30 -7.23 17.33 9.00
N LYS A 31 -5.95 17.72 8.99
CA LYS A 31 -5.46 18.75 8.09
C LYS A 31 -5.44 18.19 6.66
N PRO A 32 -5.89 18.94 5.63
CA PRO A 32 -5.96 18.46 4.25
C PRO A 32 -4.67 17.81 3.71
N PRO A 33 -3.45 18.34 4.00
CA PRO A 33 -2.22 17.70 3.54
C PRO A 33 -2.02 16.28 4.09
N VAL A 34 -2.33 16.06 5.37
CA VAL A 34 -2.16 14.73 6.00
C VAL A 34 -3.16 13.72 5.45
N MET A 35 -4.35 14.17 5.05
CA MET A 35 -5.31 13.32 4.36
C MET A 35 -4.83 12.97 2.96
N MET A 36 -4.26 13.92 2.21
CA MET A 36 -3.71 13.67 0.88
C MET A 36 -2.53 12.70 0.94
N ASP A 37 -1.60 12.91 1.88
CA ASP A 37 -0.47 12.00 2.10
C ASP A 37 -0.96 10.58 2.43
N LEU A 38 -2.01 10.46 3.25
CA LEU A 38 -2.61 9.16 3.59
C LEU A 38 -3.24 8.48 2.37
N LEU A 39 -3.99 9.25 1.56
CA LEU A 39 -4.62 8.74 0.34
C LEU A 39 -3.57 8.27 -0.67
N ASP A 40 -2.48 9.02 -0.84
CA ASP A 40 -1.39 8.65 -1.74
C ASP A 40 -0.72 7.33 -1.31
N LEU A 41 -0.53 7.14 0.01
CA LEU A 41 -0.01 5.91 0.59
C LEU A 41 -0.97 4.72 0.39
N GLU A 42 -2.27 4.92 0.60
CA GLU A 42 -3.31 3.90 0.39
C GLU A 42 -3.40 3.51 -1.09
N ASP A 43 -3.34 4.48 -2.00
CA ASP A 43 -3.32 4.23 -3.44
C ASP A 43 -2.06 3.46 -3.88
N GLU A 44 -0.89 3.74 -3.31
CA GLU A 44 0.33 2.98 -3.59
C GLU A 44 0.22 1.54 -3.09
N TYR A 45 -0.30 1.35 -1.87
CA TYR A 45 -0.53 0.04 -1.28
C TYR A 45 -1.42 -0.83 -2.17
N ASP A 46 -2.54 -0.28 -2.65
CA ASP A 46 -3.48 -0.98 -3.52
C ASP A 46 -2.87 -1.35 -4.87
N ARG A 47 -2.07 -0.44 -5.47
CA ARG A 47 -1.32 -0.73 -6.71
C ARG A 47 -0.36 -1.90 -6.53
N LEU A 48 0.40 -1.92 -5.43
CA LEU A 48 1.37 -2.98 -5.17
C LEU A 48 0.68 -4.31 -4.87
N GLN A 49 -0.43 -4.31 -4.10
CA GLN A 49 -1.22 -5.52 -3.89
C GLN A 49 -1.74 -6.10 -5.20
N LYS A 50 -2.25 -5.23 -6.10
CA LYS A 50 -2.70 -5.68 -7.42
C LYS A 50 -1.54 -6.29 -8.21
N ARG A 51 -0.36 -5.68 -8.16
CA ARG A 51 0.84 -6.20 -8.83
C ARG A 51 1.26 -7.57 -8.30
N VAL A 52 1.23 -7.77 -6.98
CA VAL A 52 1.49 -9.06 -6.34
C VAL A 52 0.47 -10.10 -6.81
N ARG A 53 -0.82 -9.77 -6.79
CA ARG A 53 -1.89 -10.66 -7.29
C ARG A 53 -1.65 -11.05 -8.75
N GLU A 54 -1.36 -10.08 -9.62
CA GLU A 54 -1.06 -10.33 -11.03
C GLU A 54 0.12 -11.28 -11.21
N LEU A 55 1.20 -11.11 -10.45
CA LEU A 55 2.39 -11.97 -10.51
C LEU A 55 2.12 -13.40 -10.01
N LEU A 56 1.28 -13.55 -8.98
CA LEU A 56 0.83 -14.85 -8.49
C LEU A 56 -0.09 -15.54 -9.52
N ASP A 57 -0.98 -14.78 -10.16
CA ASP A 57 -1.94 -15.28 -11.15
C ASP A 57 -1.27 -15.59 -12.50
N THR A 58 -0.25 -14.83 -12.91
CA THR A 58 0.58 -15.21 -14.08
C THR A 58 1.42 -16.47 -13.83
N GLY A 59 1.57 -16.90 -12.58
CA GLY A 59 2.12 -18.21 -12.22
C GLY A 59 1.11 -19.35 -12.28
N SER A 60 -0.19 -19.04 -12.41
CA SER A 60 -1.30 -19.99 -12.49
C SER A 60 -1.97 -19.84 -13.86
N GLY A 61 -1.36 -20.41 -14.90
CA GLY A 61 -1.94 -20.42 -16.25
C GLY A 61 -3.37 -21.00 -16.28
N PRO A 62 -4.18 -20.64 -17.29
CA PRO A 62 -5.53 -21.19 -17.42
C PRO A 62 -5.44 -22.71 -17.65
N VAL A 63 -6.13 -23.47 -16.81
CA VAL A 63 -6.52 -24.87 -17.08
C VAL A 63 -7.71 -24.91 -18.02
#